data_AF-A0AAD3Y2L8-F1
#
_entry.id   AF-A0AAD3Y2L8-F1
#
_cell.length_a   1.000
_cell.length_b   1.000
_cell.length_c   1.000
_cell.angle_alpha   90.00
_cell.angle_beta   90.00
_cell.angle_gamma   90.00
#
_symmetry.space_group_name_H-M   'P 1'
#
loop_
_entity.id
_entity.type
_entity.pdbx_description
1 polymer ?
#
loop_
_entity_poly.entity_id
_entity_poly.type
_entity_poly.pdbx_seq_one_letter_code
_entity_poly.pdbx_strand_id
1 'polypeptide(L)'
;MDVCPAFVGGAFLSFSLAPTTIGSREDMEEQFILRVPPSVSERIERLLNENPSSSEDKELDLSFSEDGRSGTFVIGNDQFPASLLDLPCVVESYKSYDDNVLIKTADIGQMIMVREEGEPAPDTVEYRHGLTPPMRDARRRRFRREPDLNPELVQRVEKDLWNIMRKGYVDENARNKSKKTEPAPAAKPDAPDPVANAAEPERSDSDDSDDSI
;
A
#
# COMPACT_ATOMS: atom_id res chain seq x y z
N MET A 1 -31.84 -18.62 10.10
CA MET A 1 -30.56 -18.12 10.62
C MET A 1 -29.50 -18.78 9.78
N ASP A 2 -29.28 -18.21 8.60
CA ASP A 2 -28.42 -18.78 7.58
C ASP A 2 -26.97 -18.53 7.93
N VAL A 3 -26.23 -19.62 8.08
CA VAL A 3 -24.78 -19.63 8.26
C VAL A 3 -24.19 -19.47 6.86
N CYS A 4 -23.65 -18.30 6.56
CA CYS A 4 -22.88 -18.08 5.34
C CYS A 4 -21.65 -18.99 5.32
N PRO A 5 -21.34 -19.66 4.19
CA PRO A 5 -20.16 -20.49 4.10
C PRO A 5 -18.90 -19.61 4.11
N ALA A 6 -17.94 -20.00 4.92
CA ALA A 6 -16.61 -19.42 4.95
C ALA A 6 -15.99 -19.49 3.55
N PHE A 7 -15.36 -18.39 3.15
CA PHE A 7 -14.55 -18.28 1.94
C PHE A 7 -13.38 -19.27 2.05
N VAL A 8 -13.49 -20.40 1.36
CA VAL A 8 -12.45 -21.41 1.19
C VAL A 8 -11.94 -21.30 -0.25
N GLY A 9 -10.62 -21.24 -0.43
CA GLY A 9 -10.01 -21.30 -1.76
C GLY A 9 -9.39 -19.98 -2.23
N GLY A 10 -8.40 -19.47 -1.50
CA GLY A 10 -7.41 -18.55 -2.06
C GLY A 10 -6.19 -19.36 -2.48
N ALA A 11 -6.03 -19.65 -3.77
CA ALA A 11 -4.80 -20.24 -4.28
C ALA A 11 -3.67 -19.19 -4.17
N PHE A 12 -2.72 -19.41 -3.26
CA PHE A 12 -1.46 -18.65 -3.22
C PHE A 12 -0.52 -19.26 -4.26
N LEU A 13 -0.45 -18.64 -5.44
CA LEU A 13 0.55 -18.97 -6.45
C LEU A 13 1.77 -18.06 -6.24
N SER A 14 2.86 -18.64 -5.73
CA SER A 14 4.18 -17.99 -5.74
C SER A 14 4.82 -18.26 -7.11
N PHE A 15 4.99 -17.21 -7.90
CA PHE A 15 5.69 -17.27 -9.19
C PHE A 15 7.12 -16.77 -9.00
N SER A 16 8.10 -17.67 -9.16
CA SER A 16 9.52 -17.30 -9.17
C SER A 16 9.92 -16.86 -10.58
N LEU A 17 10.15 -15.57 -10.79
CA LEU A 17 10.85 -15.08 -11.96
C LEU A 17 12.35 -15.42 -11.80
N ALA A 18 12.90 -16.22 -12.72
CA ALA A 18 14.31 -16.59 -12.67
C ALA A 18 15.23 -15.42 -13.04
N PRO A 19 16.28 -15.10 -12.24
CA PRO A 19 17.33 -14.18 -12.67
C PRO A 19 18.50 -14.93 -13.31
N THR A 20 18.94 -14.44 -14.47
CA THR A 20 20.18 -14.84 -15.13
C THR A 20 21.40 -14.18 -14.47
N THR A 21 22.30 -15.02 -13.98
CA THR A 21 23.75 -14.83 -13.77
C THR A 21 24.29 -13.84 -12.72
N ILE A 22 25.00 -14.48 -11.76
CA ILE A 22 26.30 -14.15 -11.15
C ILE A 22 26.34 -12.97 -10.16
N GLY A 23 26.30 -13.34 -8.88
CA GLY A 23 26.74 -12.51 -7.75
C GLY A 23 25.72 -11.49 -7.27
N SER A 24 24.45 -11.85 -7.17
CA SER A 24 23.38 -10.90 -6.91
C SER A 24 23.03 -10.79 -5.42
N ARG A 25 22.55 -9.60 -5.03
CA ARG A 25 21.70 -9.38 -3.84
C ARG A 25 20.90 -10.63 -3.53
N GLU A 26 20.74 -10.97 -2.25
CA GLU A 26 19.69 -11.92 -1.84
C GLU A 26 18.41 -11.51 -2.57
N ASP A 27 18.00 -12.30 -3.56
CA ASP A 27 16.81 -12.03 -4.35
C ASP A 27 15.66 -12.15 -3.37
N MET A 28 15.19 -11.00 -2.87
CA MET A 28 14.06 -10.95 -1.96
C MET A 28 12.88 -11.60 -2.67
N GLU A 29 12.21 -12.53 -1.99
CA GLU A 29 11.01 -13.16 -2.51
C GLU A 29 9.92 -12.10 -2.69
N GLU A 30 9.43 -11.96 -3.93
CA GLU A 30 8.31 -11.09 -4.25
C GLU A 30 7.02 -11.90 -4.31
N GLN A 31 6.01 -11.45 -3.57
CA GLN A 31 4.72 -12.12 -3.49
C GLN A 31 3.58 -11.18 -3.87
N PHE A 32 2.59 -11.71 -4.57
CA PHE A 32 1.43 -10.97 -5.09
C PHE A 32 0.15 -11.74 -4.82
N ILE A 33 -0.97 -11.04 -4.72
CA ILE A 33 -2.29 -11.69 -4.74
C ILE A 33 -2.69 -11.93 -6.19
N LEU A 34 -3.03 -13.17 -6.56
CA LEU A 34 -3.67 -13.47 -7.85
C LEU A 34 -5.18 -13.60 -7.64
N ARG A 35 -5.95 -12.73 -8.29
CA ARG A 35 -7.41 -12.78 -8.32
C ARG A 35 -7.87 -13.19 -9.70
N VAL A 36 -8.69 -14.24 -9.76
CA VAL A 36 -9.20 -14.79 -11.02
C VAL A 36 -10.72 -14.97 -10.99
N PRO A 37 -11.39 -15.06 -12.14
CA PRO A 37 -12.79 -15.46 -12.21
C PRO A 37 -13.01 -16.88 -11.65
N PRO A 38 -14.21 -17.20 -11.12
CA PRO A 38 -14.51 -18.52 -10.55
C PRO A 38 -14.24 -19.69 -11.52
N SER A 39 -14.51 -19.49 -12.81
CA SER A 39 -14.25 -20.46 -13.87
C SER A 39 -12.76 -20.82 -14.00
N VAL A 40 -11.87 -19.84 -13.77
CA VAL A 40 -10.42 -20.01 -13.82
C VAL A 40 -9.90 -20.58 -12.50
N SER A 41 -10.44 -20.17 -11.34
CA SER A 41 -9.99 -20.69 -10.03
C SER A 41 -10.19 -22.19 -9.92
N GLU A 42 -11.34 -22.71 -10.37
CA GLU A 42 -11.61 -24.16 -10.35
C GLU A 42 -10.60 -24.97 -11.18
N ARG A 43 -10.08 -24.36 -12.26
CA ARG A 43 -9.05 -24.99 -13.10
C ARG A 43 -7.70 -24.96 -12.41
N ILE A 44 -7.32 -23.82 -11.82
CA ILE A 44 -6.09 -23.68 -11.04
C ILE A 44 -6.06 -24.67 -9.88
N GLU A 45 -7.16 -24.81 -9.13
CA GLU A 45 -7.23 -25.76 -8.01
C GLU A 45 -7.05 -27.21 -8.46
N ARG A 46 -7.64 -27.60 -9.60
CA ARG A 46 -7.41 -28.93 -10.19
C ARG A 46 -5.95 -29.12 -10.58
N LEU A 47 -5.33 -28.11 -11.21
CA LEU A 47 -3.92 -28.16 -11.58
C LEU A 47 -2.98 -28.30 -10.37
N LEU A 48 -3.26 -27.59 -9.28
CA LEU A 48 -2.44 -27.61 -8.06
C LEU A 48 -2.58 -28.92 -7.27
N ASN A 49 -3.76 -29.56 -7.32
CA ASN A 49 -4.04 -30.79 -6.57
C ASN A 49 -3.64 -32.07 -7.31
N GLU A 50 -3.60 -32.05 -8.64
CA GLU A 50 -3.21 -33.20 -9.45
C GLU A 50 -1.67 -33.34 -9.55
N ASN A 51 -1.15 -34.56 -9.39
CA ASN A 51 0.30 -34.82 -9.40
C ASN A 51 1.00 -34.22 -10.65
N PRO A 52 2.18 -33.59 -10.48
CA PRO A 52 2.91 -32.90 -11.55
C PRO A 52 3.53 -33.84 -12.60
N SER A 53 3.24 -35.14 -12.57
CA SER A 53 3.85 -36.16 -13.43
C SER A 53 3.08 -36.45 -14.72
N SER A 54 2.00 -35.71 -15.02
CA SER A 54 1.25 -35.78 -16.29
C SER A 54 1.38 -34.49 -17.13
N SER A 55 2.56 -33.87 -17.10
CA SER A 55 2.78 -32.41 -17.24
C SER A 55 2.90 -31.83 -18.65
N GLU A 56 2.51 -32.51 -19.73
CA GLU A 56 2.71 -31.91 -21.06
C GLU A 56 1.64 -30.87 -21.44
N ASP A 57 0.49 -30.81 -20.74
CA ASP A 57 -0.65 -29.94 -21.14
C ASP A 57 -1.06 -28.88 -20.09
N LYS A 58 -0.26 -28.67 -19.04
CA LYS A 58 -0.62 -27.81 -17.90
C LYS A 58 0.17 -26.50 -17.91
N GLU A 59 0.05 -25.76 -19.00
CA GLU A 59 0.69 -24.45 -19.13
C GLU A 59 -0.12 -23.39 -18.37
N LEU A 60 0.51 -22.78 -17.37
CA LEU A 60 0.01 -21.59 -16.69
C LEU A 60 1.08 -20.53 -16.81
N ASP A 61 0.76 -19.45 -17.51
CA ASP A 61 1.70 -18.39 -17.82
C ASP A 61 1.08 -17.01 -17.53
N LEU A 62 1.94 -16.07 -17.18
CA LEU A 62 1.57 -14.69 -16.93
C LEU A 62 2.63 -13.78 -17.55
N SER A 63 2.21 -13.01 -18.55
CA SER A 63 3.06 -12.02 -19.21
C SER A 63 2.50 -10.62 -19.02
N PHE A 64 3.40 -9.65 -18.81
CA PHE A 64 3.05 -8.23 -18.75
C PHE A 64 3.53 -7.52 -20.00
N SER A 65 2.77 -6.51 -20.40
CA SER A 65 3.13 -5.56 -21.45
C SER A 65 4.22 -4.60 -20.95
N GLU A 66 4.76 -3.79 -21.85
CA GLU A 66 5.82 -2.81 -21.53
C GLU A 66 5.41 -1.77 -20.47
N ASP A 67 4.10 -1.54 -20.30
CA ASP A 67 3.56 -0.66 -19.26
C ASP A 67 3.72 -1.21 -17.83
N GLY A 68 4.08 -2.49 -17.68
CA GLY A 68 4.22 -3.19 -16.40
C GLY A 68 2.90 -3.31 -15.61
N ARG A 69 1.76 -3.01 -16.22
CA ARG A 69 0.45 -2.93 -15.56
C ARG A 69 -0.61 -3.76 -16.26
N SER A 70 -0.57 -3.83 -17.58
CA SER A 70 -1.47 -4.65 -18.38
C SER A 70 -0.78 -5.96 -18.72
N GLY A 71 -1.48 -7.08 -18.60
CA GLY A 71 -0.91 -8.38 -18.88
C GLY A 71 -1.91 -9.36 -19.48
N THR A 72 -1.41 -10.53 -19.82
CA THR A 72 -2.19 -11.66 -20.30
C THR A 72 -1.89 -12.85 -19.41
N PHE A 73 -2.94 -13.43 -18.85
CA PHE A 73 -2.90 -14.67 -18.09
C PHE A 73 -3.36 -15.82 -18.98
N VAL A 74 -2.54 -16.86 -19.07
CA VAL A 74 -2.81 -18.03 -19.92
C VAL A 74 -2.98 -19.25 -19.03
N ILE A 75 -4.03 -20.03 -19.28
CA ILE A 75 -4.25 -21.32 -18.64
C ILE A 75 -4.73 -22.34 -19.67
N GLY A 76 -3.91 -23.35 -19.95
CA GLY A 76 -4.10 -24.24 -21.09
C GLY A 76 -4.12 -23.44 -22.40
N ASN A 77 -5.23 -23.52 -23.14
CA ASN A 77 -5.39 -22.83 -24.42
C ASN A 77 -6.12 -21.47 -24.31
N ASP A 78 -6.61 -21.12 -23.12
CA ASP A 78 -7.42 -19.94 -22.91
C ASP A 78 -6.56 -18.78 -22.41
N GLN A 79 -6.86 -17.58 -22.91
CA GLN A 79 -6.16 -16.35 -22.57
C GLN A 79 -7.13 -15.36 -21.94
N PHE A 80 -6.69 -14.74 -20.86
CA PHE A 80 -7.48 -13.81 -20.08
C PHE A 80 -6.73 -12.49 -19.91
N PRO A 81 -7.39 -11.34 -20.05
CA PRO A 81 -6.77 -10.06 -19.75
C PRO A 81 -6.47 -9.96 -18.24
N ALA A 82 -5.25 -9.54 -17.91
CA ALA A 82 -4.78 -9.33 -16.54
C ALA A 82 -4.39 -7.87 -16.31
N SER A 83 -4.49 -7.41 -15.06
CA SER A 83 -4.10 -6.05 -14.68
C SER A 83 -3.47 -6.04 -13.29
N LEU A 84 -2.32 -5.38 -13.13
CA LEU A 84 -1.62 -5.22 -11.85
C LEU A 84 -2.12 -3.96 -11.12
N LEU A 85 -2.78 -4.17 -9.99
CA LEU A 85 -3.41 -3.13 -9.19
C LEU A 85 -2.74 -3.00 -7.82
N ASP A 86 -2.72 -1.78 -7.29
CA ASP A 86 -2.13 -1.48 -5.98
C ASP A 86 -3.20 -1.65 -4.88
N LEU A 87 -2.95 -2.53 -3.92
CA LEU A 87 -3.85 -2.76 -2.80
C LEU A 87 -3.85 -1.54 -1.86
N PRO A 88 -4.99 -1.21 -1.23
CA PRO A 88 -5.05 -0.13 -0.26
C PRO A 88 -4.35 -0.48 1.06
N CYS A 89 -4.22 -1.77 1.38
CA CYS A 89 -3.62 -2.25 2.62
C CYS A 89 -2.36 -3.04 2.31
N VAL A 90 -1.33 -2.89 3.14
CA VAL A 90 -0.18 -3.81 3.15
C VAL A 90 -0.63 -5.13 3.79
N VAL A 91 -0.39 -6.23 3.10
CA VAL A 91 -0.72 -7.58 3.54
C VAL A 91 0.58 -8.32 3.82
N GLU A 92 0.77 -8.78 5.04
CA GLU A 92 1.96 -9.54 5.43
C GLU A 92 1.70 -11.03 5.27
N SER A 93 2.62 -11.75 4.62
CA SER A 93 2.63 -13.21 4.59
C SER A 93 3.54 -13.74 5.68
N TYR A 94 3.11 -14.83 6.30
CA TYR A 94 3.84 -15.52 7.35
C TYR A 94 3.88 -17.01 7.05
N LYS A 95 5.00 -17.63 7.37
CA LYS A 95 5.12 -19.09 7.47
C LYS A 95 5.21 -19.51 8.93
N SER A 96 4.68 -20.68 9.23
CA SER A 96 4.82 -21.32 10.53
C SER A 96 5.13 -22.80 10.35
N TYR A 97 5.79 -23.38 11.34
CA TYR A 97 5.99 -24.83 11.44
C TYR A 97 5.02 -25.45 12.45
N ASP A 98 4.61 -24.69 13.47
CA ASP A 98 3.85 -25.18 14.63
C ASP A 98 2.56 -24.36 14.90
N ASP A 99 2.21 -23.45 14.00
CA ASP A 99 1.09 -22.50 14.07
C ASP A 99 1.11 -21.55 15.29
N ASN A 100 2.20 -21.52 16.06
CA ASN A 100 2.39 -20.58 17.17
C ASN A 100 3.39 -19.49 16.81
N VAL A 101 4.52 -19.88 16.21
CA VAL A 101 5.55 -18.94 15.81
C VAL A 101 5.35 -18.60 14.34
N LEU A 102 4.92 -17.36 14.09
CA LEU A 102 4.77 -16.82 12.76
C LEU A 102 6.05 -16.09 12.36
N ILE A 103 6.67 -16.53 11.25
CA ILE A 103 7.84 -15.88 10.67
C ILE A 103 7.41 -15.13 9.42
N LYS A 104 7.56 -13.81 9.43
CA LYS A 104 7.24 -12.95 8.28
C LYS A 104 8.10 -13.35 7.07
N THR A 105 7.47 -13.47 5.91
CA THR A 105 8.10 -13.85 4.65
C THR A 105 8.09 -12.72 3.62
N ALA A 106 6.96 -12.01 3.47
CA ALA A 106 6.85 -10.92 2.50
C ALA A 106 5.82 -9.86 2.92
N ASP A 107 5.97 -8.67 2.32
CA ASP A 107 4.97 -7.61 2.30
C ASP A 107 4.31 -7.57 0.91
N ILE A 108 3.00 -7.71 0.87
CA ILE A 108 2.20 -7.75 -0.35
C ILE A 108 1.39 -6.47 -0.44
N GLY A 109 1.74 -5.62 -1.41
CA GLY A 109 1.06 -4.35 -1.69
C GLY A 109 0.29 -4.34 -3.01
N GLN A 110 0.35 -5.42 -3.79
CA GLN A 110 -0.17 -5.47 -5.15
C GLN A 110 -0.96 -6.75 -5.42
N MET A 111 -1.85 -6.67 -6.39
CA MET A 111 -2.72 -7.76 -6.82
C MET A 111 -2.80 -7.80 -8.34
N ILE A 112 -2.68 -8.99 -8.89
CA ILE A 112 -2.90 -9.30 -10.30
C ILE A 112 -4.37 -9.69 -10.43
N MET A 113 -5.14 -8.90 -11.15
CA MET A 113 -6.56 -9.13 -11.41
C MET A 113 -6.75 -9.66 -12.83
N VAL A 114 -7.08 -10.93 -12.94
CA VAL A 114 -7.51 -11.58 -14.17
C VAL A 114 -9.00 -11.36 -14.35
N ARG A 115 -9.40 -10.99 -15.56
CA ARG A 115 -10.77 -10.60 -15.93
C ARG A 115 -11.32 -11.52 -17.02
N GLU A 116 -12.63 -11.58 -17.14
CA GLU A 116 -13.26 -12.27 -18.26
C GLU A 116 -13.17 -11.43 -19.54
N GLU A 117 -13.26 -12.10 -20.69
CA GLU A 117 -13.27 -11.42 -21.99
C GLU A 117 -14.53 -10.53 -22.11
N GLY A 118 -14.31 -9.24 -22.36
CA GLY A 118 -15.39 -8.24 -22.46
C GLY A 118 -15.62 -7.41 -21.19
N GLU A 119 -15.03 -7.77 -20.05
CA GLU A 119 -15.01 -6.87 -18.89
C GLU A 119 -14.07 -5.67 -19.16
N PRO A 120 -14.46 -4.43 -18.78
CA PRO A 120 -13.61 -3.27 -18.96
C PRO A 120 -12.35 -3.37 -18.08
N ALA A 121 -11.25 -2.77 -18.56
CA ALA A 121 -10.05 -2.63 -17.75
C ALA A 121 -10.32 -1.68 -16.57
N PRO A 122 -9.67 -1.88 -15.41
CA PRO A 122 -9.77 -0.93 -14.31
C PRO A 122 -9.31 0.46 -14.74
N ASP A 123 -10.14 1.48 -14.50
CA ASP A 123 -9.82 2.87 -14.86
C ASP A 123 -8.66 3.46 -14.04
N THR A 124 -8.45 2.90 -12.85
CA THR A 124 -7.47 3.39 -11.87
C THR A 124 -6.55 2.26 -11.43
N VAL A 125 -5.28 2.61 -11.27
CA VAL A 125 -4.23 1.70 -10.78
C VAL A 125 -4.47 1.28 -9.32
N GLU A 126 -5.03 2.17 -8.50
CA GLU A 126 -5.36 1.85 -7.11
C GLU A 126 -6.63 1.02 -7.01
N TYR A 127 -6.53 -0.09 -6.28
CA TYR A 127 -7.68 -0.91 -5.95
C TYR A 127 -8.49 -0.31 -4.79
N ARG A 128 -9.82 -0.30 -4.94
CA ARG A 128 -10.72 0.39 -3.99
C ARG A 128 -10.92 -0.35 -2.68
N HIS A 129 -10.79 -1.68 -2.67
CA HIS A 129 -11.17 -2.53 -1.54
C HIS A 129 -9.94 -3.24 -0.95
N GLY A 130 -9.95 -3.52 0.35
CA GLY A 130 -9.02 -4.50 0.91
C GLY A 130 -9.46 -5.93 0.61
N LEU A 131 -8.61 -6.91 0.91
CA LEU A 131 -8.89 -8.33 0.65
C LEU A 131 -10.02 -8.88 1.54
N THR A 132 -10.15 -8.38 2.77
CA THR A 132 -11.13 -8.89 3.73
C THR A 132 -12.46 -8.12 3.66
N PRO A 133 -13.61 -8.77 3.91
CA PRO A 133 -14.92 -8.12 3.83
C PRO A 133 -15.05 -6.81 4.64
N PRO A 134 -14.53 -6.73 5.88
CA PRO A 134 -14.56 -5.48 6.64
C PRO A 134 -13.84 -4.32 5.95
N MET A 135 -12.84 -4.61 5.12
CA MET A 135 -12.00 -3.64 4.40
C MET A 135 -12.58 -3.22 3.04
N ARG A 136 -13.87 -3.49 2.78
CA ARG A 136 -14.56 -2.93 1.62
C ARG A 136 -14.54 -1.41 1.63
N ASP A 137 -14.10 -0.83 0.51
CA ASP A 137 -13.90 0.61 0.31
C ASP A 137 -12.96 1.25 1.35
N ALA A 138 -11.88 0.55 1.72
CA ALA A 138 -10.98 0.91 2.81
C ALA A 138 -10.53 2.38 2.79
N ARG A 139 -10.03 2.88 1.65
CA ARG A 139 -9.55 4.28 1.53
C ARG A 139 -10.64 5.30 1.82
N ARG A 140 -11.88 5.03 1.41
CA ARG A 140 -13.02 5.95 1.60
C ARG A 140 -13.60 5.89 3.01
N ARG A 141 -13.69 4.69 3.59
CA ARG A 141 -14.45 4.41 4.82
C ARG A 141 -13.62 4.31 6.09
N ARG A 142 -12.36 3.86 6.00
CA ARG A 142 -11.54 3.50 7.18
C ARG A 142 -10.29 4.34 7.31
N PHE A 143 -9.69 4.74 6.19
CA PHE A 143 -8.46 5.50 6.25
C PHE A 143 -8.76 6.95 6.60
N ARG A 144 -8.02 7.48 7.57
CA ARG A 144 -8.08 8.89 7.92
C ARG A 144 -7.63 9.70 6.71
N ARG A 145 -8.47 10.64 6.26
CA ARG A 145 -8.09 11.57 5.20
C ARG A 145 -6.99 12.49 5.72
N GLU A 146 -6.03 12.76 4.85
CA GLU A 146 -5.05 13.79 5.13
C GLU A 146 -5.76 15.16 5.15
N PRO A 147 -5.39 16.06 6.07
CA PRO A 147 -5.94 17.40 6.06
C PRO A 147 -5.56 18.09 4.74
N ASP A 148 -6.53 18.79 4.14
CA ASP A 148 -6.27 19.61 2.98
C ASP A 148 -5.37 20.79 3.39
N LEU A 149 -4.07 20.68 3.10
CA LEU A 149 -3.09 21.72 3.37
C LEU A 149 -2.94 22.64 2.17
N ASN A 150 -2.83 23.95 2.41
CA ASN A 150 -2.58 24.91 1.33
C ASN A 150 -1.18 24.65 0.72
N PRO A 151 -1.07 24.32 -0.57
CA PRO A 151 0.20 24.00 -1.22
C PRO A 151 1.23 25.14 -1.13
N GLU A 152 0.78 26.41 -1.16
CA GLU A 152 1.68 27.55 -1.03
C GLU A 152 2.32 27.65 0.35
N LEU A 153 1.56 27.30 1.39
CA LEU A 153 2.07 27.28 2.77
C LEU A 153 3.07 26.14 2.94
N VAL A 154 2.77 24.96 2.41
CA VAL A 154 3.66 23.79 2.44
C VAL A 154 4.99 24.13 1.78
N GLN A 155 4.98 24.68 0.57
CA GLN A 155 6.20 25.07 -0.15
C GLN A 155 7.05 26.10 0.61
N ARG A 156 6.40 27.08 1.28
CA ARG A 156 7.11 28.07 2.09
C ARG A 156 7.80 27.41 3.28
N VAL A 157 7.08 26.56 4.02
CA VAL A 157 7.60 25.84 5.18
C VAL A 157 8.73 24.89 4.76
N GLU A 158 8.56 24.15 3.67
CA GLU A 158 9.60 23.28 3.12
C GLU A 158 10.85 24.07 2.77
N LYS A 159 10.71 25.19 2.04
CA LYS A 159 11.84 26.06 1.68
C LYS A 159 12.57 26.60 2.90
N ASP A 160 11.84 27.02 3.92
CA ASP A 160 12.43 27.50 5.17
C ASP A 160 13.15 26.38 5.91
N LEU A 161 12.58 25.16 5.95
CA LEU A 161 13.21 23.98 6.51
C LEU A 161 14.52 23.63 5.77
N TRP A 162 14.50 23.64 4.43
CA TRP A 162 15.69 23.45 3.60
C TRP A 162 16.77 24.49 3.89
N ASN A 163 16.38 25.75 4.07
CA ASN A 163 17.31 26.83 4.42
C ASN A 163 17.91 26.63 5.81
N ILE A 164 17.13 26.19 6.79
CA ILE A 164 17.60 25.90 8.15
C ILE A 164 18.52 24.69 8.15
N MET A 165 18.15 23.59 7.49
CA MET A 165 19.01 22.39 7.40
C MET A 165 20.36 22.73 6.74
N ARG A 166 20.34 23.55 5.68
CA ARG A 166 21.56 24.00 5.00
C ARG A 166 22.39 24.93 5.89
N LYS A 167 21.78 25.85 6.63
CA LYS A 167 22.49 26.81 7.50
C LYS A 167 22.96 26.18 8.81
N GLY A 168 22.22 25.23 9.38
CA GLY A 168 22.59 24.47 10.58
C GLY A 168 23.81 23.59 10.39
N TYR A 169 24.03 23.07 9.17
CA TYR A 169 25.24 22.33 8.82
C TYR A 169 26.50 23.22 8.74
N VAL A 170 26.32 24.53 8.51
CA VAL A 170 27.44 25.49 8.41
C VAL A 170 27.81 26.03 9.79
N ASP A 171 26.88 26.07 10.75
CA ASP A 171 27.08 26.69 12.06
C ASP A 171 27.66 25.76 13.14
N GLU A 172 27.63 24.43 12.95
CA GLU A 172 28.36 23.50 13.84
C GLU A 172 29.89 23.64 13.70
N ASN A 173 30.39 24.02 12.52
CA ASN A 173 31.81 24.34 12.33
C ASN A 173 32.22 25.71 12.90
N ALA A 174 31.25 26.59 13.22
CA ALA A 174 31.51 27.93 13.75
C ALA A 174 31.47 28.01 15.29
N ARG A 175 30.81 27.05 15.97
CA ARG A 175 30.64 27.08 17.44
C ARG A 175 31.90 26.85 18.29
N ASN A 176 33.05 26.49 17.69
CA ASN A 176 34.31 26.33 18.44
C ASN A 176 35.14 27.62 18.63
N LYS A 177 34.63 28.81 18.28
CA LYS A 177 35.34 30.08 18.52
C LYS A 177 34.43 31.19 19.05
N SER A 178 33.86 31.02 20.24
CA SER A 178 33.36 32.17 21.01
C SER A 178 33.36 31.87 22.50
N LYS A 179 34.54 31.92 23.12
CA LYS A 179 34.66 31.95 24.59
C LYS A 179 34.83 33.40 25.04
N LYS A 180 33.90 33.83 25.91
CA LYS A 180 33.99 34.91 26.91
C LYS A 180 33.88 36.36 26.38
N THR A 181 32.85 37.10 26.79
CA THR A 181 32.84 37.95 28.01
C THR A 181 31.40 38.36 28.36
N GLU A 182 31.00 38.21 29.62
CA GLU A 182 29.73 38.73 30.16
C GLU A 182 29.84 40.23 30.50
N PRO A 183 28.74 40.99 30.39
CA PRO A 183 28.47 42.08 31.32
C PRO A 183 27.17 41.87 32.10
N ALA A 184 27.20 42.33 33.36
CA ALA A 184 26.18 42.23 34.40
C ALA A 184 24.91 43.10 34.14
N PRO A 185 23.80 42.90 34.88
CA PRO A 185 22.43 43.17 34.43
C PRO A 185 21.96 44.61 34.71
N ALA A 186 21.08 45.13 33.85
CA ALA A 186 20.32 46.36 34.08
C ALA A 186 18.81 46.14 33.85
N ALA A 187 18.00 46.89 34.59
CA ALA A 187 16.62 46.63 34.98
C ALA A 187 15.53 46.77 33.89
N LYS A 188 14.38 46.13 34.15
CA LYS A 188 13.11 46.14 33.38
C LYS A 188 12.52 47.55 33.24
N PRO A 189 11.74 47.79 32.17
CA PRO A 189 10.30 48.03 32.38
C PRO A 189 9.38 47.36 31.33
N ASP A 190 8.08 47.51 31.60
CA ASP A 190 6.93 46.65 31.30
C ASP A 190 6.52 46.38 29.83
N ALA A 191 5.79 45.27 29.69
CA ALA A 191 5.21 44.71 28.47
C ALA A 191 3.87 45.34 28.07
N PRO A 192 3.45 45.16 26.80
CA PRO A 192 2.05 44.95 26.47
C PRO A 192 1.81 43.57 25.85
N ASP A 193 0.70 42.94 26.25
CA ASP A 193 0.27 41.58 25.90
C ASP A 193 0.06 41.32 24.39
N PRO A 194 0.41 40.13 23.87
CA PRO A 194 -0.18 39.62 22.64
C PRO A 194 -1.48 38.86 22.94
N VAL A 195 -2.57 39.40 22.38
CA VAL A 195 -3.93 38.88 22.39
C VAL A 195 -3.98 37.42 21.93
N ALA A 196 -4.58 36.58 22.77
CA ALA A 196 -4.96 35.21 22.44
C ALA A 196 -6.08 35.20 21.39
N ASN A 197 -5.88 34.50 20.29
CA ASN A 197 -6.98 34.01 19.44
C ASN A 197 -6.98 32.49 19.51
N ALA A 198 -7.51 31.99 20.63
CA ALA A 198 -8.20 30.72 20.66
C ALA A 198 -9.61 30.98 20.10
N ALA A 199 -9.90 30.43 18.93
CA ALA A 199 -11.25 30.33 18.42
C ALA A 199 -11.38 28.94 17.78
N GLU A 200 -11.90 28.00 18.57
CA GLU A 200 -12.50 26.77 18.06
C GLU A 200 -13.77 27.16 17.30
N PRO A 201 -14.05 26.60 16.10
CA PRO A 201 -15.40 26.54 15.59
C PRO A 201 -16.08 25.29 16.14
N GLU A 202 -17.09 25.58 16.96
CA GLU A 202 -18.20 24.75 17.45
C GLU A 202 -18.56 23.56 16.56
N ARG A 203 -18.76 22.43 17.24
CA ARG A 203 -19.41 21.22 16.72
C ARG A 203 -20.82 21.58 16.23
N SER A 204 -21.07 21.32 14.95
CA SER A 204 -22.42 21.24 14.41
C SER A 204 -22.77 19.76 14.25
N ASP A 205 -23.38 19.18 15.28
CA ASP A 205 -24.16 17.95 15.14
C ASP A 205 -25.48 18.33 14.42
N SER A 206 -25.70 17.79 13.22
CA SER A 206 -27.00 17.89 12.54
C SER A 206 -27.41 16.52 12.01
N ASP A 207 -28.61 16.15 12.44
CA ASP A 207 -29.27 14.85 12.44
C ASP A 207 -29.45 14.13 11.09
N ASP A 208 -29.60 12.81 11.26
CA ASP A 208 -30.41 11.85 10.52
C ASP A 208 -31.18 12.32 9.27
N SER A 209 -30.94 11.61 8.16
CA SER A 209 -32.00 11.25 7.23
C SER A 209 -31.75 9.85 6.70
N ASP A 210 -32.51 8.94 7.28
CA ASP A 210 -32.92 7.63 6.79
C ASP A 210 -33.43 7.77 5.35
N ASP A 211 -32.88 7.00 4.41
CA ASP A 211 -33.59 6.71 3.17
C ASP A 211 -33.29 5.27 2.75
N SER A 212 -34.27 4.43 3.09
CA SER A 212 -34.45 3.10 2.59
C SER A 212 -35.09 3.16 1.20
N ILE A 213 -34.39 2.71 0.15
CA ILE A 213 -34.97 1.84 -0.90
C ILE A 213 -33.90 1.06 -1.66
#